data_AF-G4ZAU1-F1
#
_entry.id   AF-G4ZAU1-F1
#
_cell.length_a   1.000
_cell.length_b   1.000
_cell.length_c   1.000
_cell.angle_alpha   90.00
_cell.angle_beta   90.00
_cell.angle_gamma   90.00
#
_symmetry.space_group_name_H-M   'P 1'
#
loop_
_entity.id
_entity.type
_entity.pdbx_description
1 polymer ?
#
loop_
_entity_poly.entity_id
_entity_poly.type
_entity_poly.pdbx_seq_one_letter_code
_entity_poly.pdbx_strand_id
1 'polypeptide(L)' 'MSGRRLSYTDTQLNTAVAQVLEAASISQVSKTSGVRYRTLESSVAAAKRGEFRVSKRRSPTPLLPAEAE' A
#
# COMPACT_ATOMS: atom_id res chain seq x y z
N MET A 1 4.36 22.11 -10.60
CA MET A 1 5.11 21.24 -9.67
C MET A 1 4.58 19.81 -9.78
N SER A 2 5.26 18.95 -10.55
CA SER A 2 4.90 17.52 -10.64
C SER A 2 5.18 16.87 -9.30
N GLY A 3 4.13 16.66 -8.49
CA GLY A 3 4.24 15.97 -7.22
C GLY A 3 4.73 14.55 -7.46
N ARG A 4 6.02 14.31 -7.25
CA ARG A 4 6.66 12.99 -7.34
C ARG A 4 5.89 12.06 -6.41
N ARG A 5 5.02 11.21 -6.99
CA ARG A 5 4.34 10.14 -6.26
C ARG A 5 5.42 9.14 -5.94
N LEU A 6 5.81 9.06 -4.67
CA LEU A 6 6.69 8.01 -4.18
C LEU A 6 6.02 6.68 -4.50
N SER A 7 6.63 5.90 -5.39
CA SER A 7 6.17 4.57 -5.73
C SER A 7 6.64 3.62 -4.64
N TYR A 8 5.71 3.20 -3.79
CA TYR A 8 5.91 2.08 -2.87
C TYR A 8 5.14 0.87 -3.40
N THR A 9 5.66 -0.32 -3.14
CA THR A 9 4.98 -1.58 -3.45
C THR A 9 3.97 -1.92 -2.34
N ASP A 10 3.00 -2.78 -2.66
CA ASP A 10 2.01 -3.24 -1.67
C ASP A 10 2.70 -3.99 -0.50
N THR A 11 3.78 -4.72 -0.79
CA THR A 11 4.60 -5.38 0.24
C THR A 11 5.26 -4.36 1.18
N GLN A 12 5.86 -3.29 0.65
CA GLN A 12 6.44 -2.22 1.46
C GLN A 12 5.40 -1.53 2.34
N LEU A 13 4.20 -1.28 1.81
CA LEU A 13 3.11 -0.69 2.58
C LEU A 13 2.66 -1.62 3.71
N ASN A 14 2.50 -2.92 3.44
CA ASN A 14 2.09 -3.89 4.44
C ASN A 14 3.13 -4.05 5.55
N THR A 15 4.42 -4.13 5.20
CA THR A 15 5.50 -4.17 6.19
C THR A 15 5.52 -2.91 7.06
N ALA A 16 5.36 -1.73 6.46
CA ALA A 16 5.32 -0.47 7.20
C ALA A 16 4.10 -0.40 8.14
N VAL A 17 2.94 -0.88 7.71
CA VAL A 17 1.74 -0.96 8.55
C VAL A 17 1.95 -1.93 9.72
N ALA A 18 2.56 -3.10 9.48
CA ALA A 18 2.88 -4.06 10.54
C ALA A 18 3.83 -3.47 11.59
N GLN A 19 4.89 -2.77 11.16
CA GLN A 19 5.81 -2.08 12.07
C GLN A 19 5.10 -1.06 12.97
N VAL A 20 4.14 -0.30 12.42
CA VAL A 20 3.34 0.63 13.22
C VAL A 20 2.43 -0.10 14.23
N LEU A 21 1.84 -1.24 13.83
CA LEU A 21 1.01 -2.05 14.71
C LEU A 21 1.82 -2.69 15.85
N GLU A 22 3.09 -3.01 15.61
CA GLU A 22 4.06 -3.52 16.60
C GLU A 22 4.62 -2.45 17.57
N ALA A 23 4.05 -1.24 17.56
CA ALA A 23 4.41 -0.07 18.39
C ALA A 23 5.47 0.89 17.84
N ALA A 24 5.80 0.85 16.53
CA ALA A 24 6.59 1.91 15.92
C ALA A 24 5.75 3.18 15.66
N SER A 25 6.39 4.35 15.76
CA SER A 25 5.71 5.61 15.44
C SER A 25 5.52 5.79 13.92
N ILE A 26 4.32 6.22 13.51
CA ILE A 26 3.99 6.48 12.09
C ILE A 26 4.96 7.47 11.45
N SER A 27 5.41 8.48 12.22
CA SER A 27 6.36 9.50 11.76
C SER A 27 7.73 8.90 11.42
N GLN A 28 8.22 8.00 12.26
CA GLN A 28 9.49 7.32 12.02
C GLN A 28 9.39 6.33 10.86
N VAL A 29 8.35 5.51 10.84
CA VAL A 29 8.12 4.53 9.77
C VAL A 29 7.92 5.23 8.41
N SER A 30 7.27 6.39 8.37
CA SER A 30 7.10 7.16 7.13
C SER A 30 8.45 7.59 6.53
N LYS A 31 9.40 7.99 7.38
CA LYS A 31 10.74 8.41 6.95
C LYS A 31 11.59 7.23 6.48
N THR A 32 11.51 6.09 7.16
CA THR A 32 12.33 4.91 6.85
C THR A 32 11.80 4.11 5.66
N SER A 33 10.48 3.96 5.55
CA SER A 33 9.84 3.17 4.49
C SER A 33 9.66 3.93 3.17
N GLY A 34 9.78 5.27 3.18
CA GLY A 34 9.46 6.10 2.02
C GLY A 34 7.97 6.17 1.70
N VAL A 35 7.10 5.65 2.57
CA VAL A 35 5.65 5.77 2.47
C VAL A 35 5.20 7.06 3.15
N ARG A 36 4.30 7.81 2.51
CA ARG A 36 3.79 9.06 3.07
C ARG A 36 3.00 8.81 4.36
N TYR A 37 3.18 9.70 5.34
CA TYR A 37 2.50 9.65 6.63
C TYR A 37 0.99 9.42 6.52
N ARG A 38 0.29 10.24 5.72
CA ARG A 38 -1.17 10.11 5.51
C ARG A 38 -1.60 8.75 4.96
N THR A 39 -0.77 8.14 4.11
CA THR A 39 -1.03 6.80 3.58
C THR A 39 -0.91 5.78 4.70
N LEU A 40 0.17 5.82 5.49
CA LEU A 40 0.35 4.92 6.62
C LEU A 40 -0.77 5.09 7.66
N GLU A 41 -1.13 6.32 8.00
CA GLU A 41 -2.23 6.62 8.91
C GLU A 41 -3.55 6.00 8.44
N SER A 42 -3.91 6.22 7.17
CA SER A 42 -5.12 5.65 6.58
C SER A 42 -5.09 4.11 6.54
N SER A 43 -3.94 3.53 6.20
CA SER A 43 -3.78 2.08 6.09
C SER A 43 -3.74 1.39 7.45
N VAL A 44 -3.12 2.00 8.46
CA VAL A 44 -3.10 1.50 9.84
C VAL A 44 -4.50 1.58 10.44
N ALA A 45 -5.24 2.68 10.21
CA ALA A 45 -6.63 2.79 10.64
C ALA A 45 -7.52 1.72 10.00
N ALA A 46 -7.32 1.41 8.72
CA ALA A 46 -8.02 0.33 8.02
C ALA A 46 -7.63 -1.06 8.56
N ALA A 47 -6.33 -1.31 8.77
CA ALA A 47 -5.84 -2.56 9.35
C ALA A 47 -6.37 -2.81 10.76
N LYS A 48 -6.47 -1.78 11.61
CA LYS A 48 -7.11 -1.86 12.94
C LYS A 48 -8.59 -2.23 12.89
N ARG A 49 -9.27 -1.95 11.77
CA ARG A 49 -10.67 -2.33 11.51
C ARG A 49 -10.80 -3.70 10.85
N GLY A 50 -9.70 -4.40 10.59
CA GLY A 50 -9.69 -5.66 9.84
C GLY A 50 -9.80 -5.50 8.32
N GLU A 51 -9.77 -4.25 7.81
CA GLU A 51 -9.86 -3.95 6.38
C GLU A 51 -8.46 -3.75 5.80
N PHE A 52 -7.83 -4.82 5.33
CA PHE A 52 -6.63 -4.67 4.50
C PHE A 52 -7.04 -4.20 3.11
N ARG A 53 -6.71 -2.94 2.78
CA ARG A 53 -6.95 -2.37 1.45
C ARG A 53 -6.12 -3.10 0.40
N VAL A 54 -6.66 -4.16 -0.18
CA VAL A 54 -6.10 -4.76 -1.40
C VAL A 54 -6.27 -3.74 -2.51
N SER A 55 -5.14 -3.29 -3.08
CA SER A 55 -5.09 -2.45 -4.26
C SER A 55 -5.92 -3.10 -5.37
N LYS A 56 -7.12 -2.56 -5.67
CA LYS A 56 -7.95 -2.94 -6.82
C LYS A 56 -7.33 -2.46 -8.13
N ARG A 57 -6.02 -2.64 -8.32
CA ARG A 57 -5.42 -2.55 -9.66
C ARG A 57 -5.87 -3.78 -10.43
N ARG A 58 -7.08 -3.71 -10.98
CA ARG A 58 -7.49 -4.59 -12.07
C ARG A 58 -6.58 -4.25 -13.23
N SER A 59 -5.66 -5.15 -13.58
CA SER A 59 -5.11 -5.18 -14.92
C SER A 59 -6.29 -5.16 -15.91
N PRO A 60 -6.15 -4.52 -17.09
CA PRO A 60 -7.17 -4.65 -18.12
C PRO A 60 -7.43 -6.14 -18.34
N THR A 61 -8.71 -6.51 -18.33
CA THR A 61 -9.15 -7.88 -18.63
C THR A 61 -8.45 -8.32 -19.93
N PRO A 62 -7.74 -9.46 -19.96
CA PRO A 62 -7.20 -9.96 -21.21
C PRO A 62 -8.34 -10.15 -22.21
N LEU A 63 -8.27 -9.46 -23.35
CA LEU A 63 -9.28 -9.48 -24.41
C LEU A 63 -9.18 -10.74 -25.30
N LEU A 64 -8.30 -11.67 -24.97
CA LEU A 64 -8.06 -12.85 -25.81
C LEU A 64 -8.83 -14.04 -25.24
N PRO A 65 -9.68 -14.71 -26.05
CA PRO A 65 -10.22 -16.02 -25.68
C PRO A 65 -9.06 -17.00 -25.52
N ALA A 66 -9.17 -17.91 -24.56
CA ALA A 66 -8.20 -18.97 -24.26
C ALA A 66 -8.07 -20.03 -25.37
N GLU A 67 -8.80 -19.87 -26.47
CA GLU A 67 -8.80 -20.74 -27.64
C GLU A 67 -8.12 -20.01 -28.81
N ALA A 68 -6.80 -19.88 -28.72
CA ALA A 68 -5.96 -19.70 -29.88
C ALA A 68 -4.88 -20.78 -29.79
N GLU A 69 -5.08 -21.81 -30.59
CA GLU A 69 -4.31 -23.06 -30.78
C GLU A 69 -4.64 -24.24 -29.86
#